data_AF-A0A7C7K313-F1
#
_entry.id   AF-A0A7C7K313-F1
#
_cell.length_a   1.000
_cell.length_b   1.000
_cell.length_c   1.000
_cell.angle_alpha   90.00
_cell.angle_beta   90.00
_cell.angle_gamma   90.00
#
_symmetry.space_group_name_H-M   'P 1'
#
loop_
_entity.id
_entity.type
_entity.pdbx_description
1 polymer ?
#
loop_
_entity_poly.entity_id
_entity_poly.type
_entity_poly.pdbx_seq_one_letter_code
_entity_poly.pdbx_strand_id
1 'polypeptide(L)'
;MNKKTNLENSMKTKITWLLAGIILSFQALAAPETFEEAKSELKNFVYYDQNHNGSMGTLYCGCEWNWRGRSGGVVDARECGYQVRKQKIRGDRIEYEHVLC
;
A
#
# COMPACT_ATOMS: atom_id res chain seq x y z
N MET A 1 -52.10 16.73 -16.88
CA MET A 1 -51.58 16.09 -15.65
C MET A 1 -50.55 14.97 -15.87
N ASN A 2 -50.23 14.58 -17.12
CA ASN A 2 -49.42 13.38 -17.40
C ASN A 2 -47.92 13.63 -17.62
N LYS A 3 -47.49 14.87 -17.91
CA LYS A 3 -46.06 15.19 -18.18
C LYS A 3 -45.21 15.32 -16.91
N LYS A 4 -45.78 15.85 -15.80
CA LYS A 4 -45.06 15.99 -14.52
C LYS A 4 -44.72 14.62 -13.91
N THR A 5 -45.67 13.68 -13.94
CA THR A 5 -45.49 12.31 -13.43
C THR A 5 -44.45 11.52 -14.23
N ASN A 6 -44.39 11.70 -15.56
CA ASN A 6 -43.38 11.08 -16.41
C ASN A 6 -41.96 11.65 -16.18
N LEU A 7 -41.85 12.96 -15.94
CA LEU A 7 -40.56 13.59 -15.62
C LEU A 7 -40.04 13.14 -14.24
N GLU A 8 -40.92 13.05 -13.25
CA GLU A 8 -40.59 12.58 -11.91
C GLU A 8 -40.17 11.10 -11.90
N ASN A 9 -40.86 10.25 -12.66
CA ASN A 9 -40.48 8.85 -12.84
C ASN A 9 -39.15 8.70 -13.59
N SER A 10 -38.92 9.48 -14.66
CA SER A 10 -37.64 9.49 -15.36
C SER A 10 -36.48 9.89 -14.45
N MET A 11 -36.70 10.87 -13.57
CA MET A 11 -35.71 11.32 -12.60
C MET A 11 -35.45 10.28 -11.51
N LYS A 12 -36.50 9.63 -10.98
CA LYS A 12 -36.36 8.51 -10.02
C LYS A 12 -35.58 7.35 -10.62
N THR A 13 -35.88 6.94 -11.85
CA THR A 13 -35.16 5.85 -12.53
C THR A 13 -33.68 6.18 -12.70
N LYS A 14 -33.33 7.43 -13.08
CA LYS A 14 -31.93 7.87 -13.16
C LYS A 14 -31.23 7.80 -11.81
N ILE A 15 -31.88 8.22 -10.73
CA ILE A 15 -31.35 8.14 -9.36
C ILE A 15 -31.11 6.68 -8.95
N THR A 16 -32.05 5.79 -9.27
CA THR A 16 -31.90 4.35 -8.99
C THR A 16 -30.72 3.74 -9.75
N TRP A 17 -30.51 4.09 -11.03
CA TRP A 17 -29.34 3.65 -11.80
C TRP A 17 -28.02 4.21 -11.25
N LEU A 18 -28.03 5.46 -10.76
CA LEU A 18 -26.87 6.10 -10.12
C LEU A 18 -26.50 5.39 -8.81
N LEU A 19 -27.49 5.08 -7.97
CA LEU A 19 -27.29 4.34 -6.71
C LEU A 19 -26.82 2.90 -6.95
N ALA A 20 -27.36 2.22 -7.97
CA ALA A 20 -26.94 0.87 -8.33
C ALA A 20 -25.47 0.82 -8.79
N GLY A 21 -25.01 1.80 -9.57
CA GLY A 21 -23.62 1.92 -9.97
C GLY A 21 -22.66 2.15 -8.79
N ILE A 22 -23.10 2.93 -7.80
CA ILE A 22 -22.31 3.18 -6.58
C ILE A 22 -22.17 1.91 -5.74
N ILE A 23 -23.25 1.14 -5.55
CA ILE A 23 -23.22 -0.11 -4.77
C ILE A 23 -22.31 -1.16 -5.42
N LEU A 24 -22.31 -1.26 -6.76
CA LEU A 24 -21.47 -2.23 -7.49
C LEU A 24 -19.97 -1.93 -7.39
N SER A 25 -19.59 -0.68 -7.11
CA SER A 25 -18.20 -0.23 -7.02
C SER A 25 -17.52 -0.57 -5.68
N PHE A 26 -18.27 -1.07 -4.69
CA PHE A 26 -17.78 -1.22 -3.32
C PHE A 26 -16.83 -2.41 -3.11
N GLN A 27 -16.71 -3.33 -4.07
CA GLN A 27 -15.90 -4.55 -3.93
C GLN A 27 -14.39 -4.35 -4.15
N ALA A 28 -13.92 -3.12 -4.35
CA ALA A 28 -12.53 -2.82 -4.69
C ALA A 28 -11.60 -2.57 -3.49
N LEU A 29 -12.10 -2.73 -2.26
CA LEU A 29 -11.37 -2.39 -1.03
C LEU A 29 -11.21 -3.62 -0.08
N ALA A 30 -10.81 -4.76 -0.64
CA ALA A 30 -10.50 -5.93 0.17
C ALA A 30 -9.11 -5.80 0.81
N ALA A 31 -8.96 -6.27 2.05
CA ALA A 31 -7.66 -6.39 2.69
C ALA A 31 -6.83 -7.50 2.01
N PRO A 32 -5.49 -7.44 2.08
CA PRO A 32 -4.66 -8.51 1.56
C PRO A 32 -4.95 -9.81 2.33
N GLU A 33 -5.18 -10.90 1.60
CA GLU A 33 -5.55 -12.21 2.16
C GLU A 33 -4.30 -13.01 2.54
N THR A 34 -3.14 -12.64 1.97
CA THR A 34 -1.87 -13.32 2.23
C THR A 34 -0.77 -12.36 2.68
N PHE A 35 0.22 -12.89 3.42
CA PHE A 35 1.38 -12.11 3.83
C PHE A 35 2.21 -11.59 2.63
N GLU A 36 2.25 -12.32 1.51
CA GLU A 36 2.92 -11.86 0.29
C GLU A 36 2.21 -10.65 -0.32
N GLU A 37 0.88 -10.66 -0.38
CA GLU A 37 0.08 -9.51 -0.82
C GLU A 37 0.28 -8.32 0.12
N ALA A 38 0.25 -8.54 1.43
CA ALA A 38 0.48 -7.49 2.42
C ALA A 38 1.85 -6.83 2.26
N LYS A 39 2.91 -7.60 1.97
CA LYS A 39 4.25 -7.04 1.67
C LYS A 39 4.25 -6.20 0.39
N SER A 40 3.55 -6.66 -0.65
CA SER A 40 3.42 -5.92 -1.91
C SER A 40 2.71 -4.59 -1.69
N GLU A 41 1.58 -4.60 -0.98
CA GLU A 41 0.83 -3.39 -0.67
C GLU A 41 1.61 -2.42 0.21
N LEU A 42 2.30 -2.93 1.25
CA LEU A 42 3.15 -2.11 2.12
C LEU A 42 4.21 -1.37 1.29
N LYS A 43 4.85 -2.06 0.35
CA LYS A 43 5.83 -1.46 -0.56
C LYS A 43 5.18 -0.42 -1.49
N ASN A 44 4.04 -0.74 -2.11
CA ASN A 44 3.48 0.08 -3.18
C ASN A 44 2.70 1.29 -2.68
N PHE A 45 2.10 1.23 -1.49
CA PHE A 45 1.18 2.25 -1.00
C PHE A 45 1.66 2.98 0.26
N VAL A 46 2.53 2.37 1.08
CA VAL A 46 2.97 2.97 2.35
C VAL A 46 4.41 3.44 2.29
N TYR A 47 5.32 2.59 1.80
CA TYR A 47 6.76 2.87 1.82
C TYR A 47 7.35 3.27 0.46
N TYR A 48 6.52 3.36 -0.58
CA TYR A 48 6.94 3.52 -1.97
C TYR A 48 8.00 4.61 -2.16
N ASP A 49 7.79 5.77 -1.55
CA ASP A 49 8.64 6.97 -1.62
C ASP A 49 9.46 7.23 -0.34
N GLN A 50 9.29 6.40 0.68
CA GLN A 50 9.92 6.60 2.00
C GLN A 50 11.37 6.13 2.05
N ASN A 51 11.86 5.47 1.00
CA ASN A 51 13.17 4.83 0.99
C ASN A 51 14.36 5.81 0.95
N HIS A 52 14.12 7.03 0.46
CA HIS A 52 15.07 8.17 0.48
C HIS A 52 14.43 9.48 0.99
N ASN A 53 13.10 9.56 1.08
CA ASN A 53 12.40 10.80 1.48
C ASN A 53 11.72 10.68 2.85
N GLY A 54 11.79 9.52 3.49
CA GLY A 54 11.18 9.28 4.79
C GLY A 54 12.01 9.90 5.91
N SER A 55 11.34 10.53 6.88
CA SER A 55 12.01 11.13 8.04
C SER A 55 12.64 10.10 9.00
N MET A 56 12.27 8.83 8.86
CA MET A 56 12.65 7.76 9.80
C MET A 56 13.60 6.71 9.22
N GLY A 57 13.72 6.56 7.89
CA GLY A 57 14.51 5.49 7.26
C GLY A 57 14.03 4.07 7.61
N THR A 58 14.93 3.08 7.67
CA THR A 58 14.60 1.73 8.15
C THR A 58 14.08 1.75 9.58
N LEU A 59 13.12 0.86 9.90
CA LEU A 59 12.38 0.85 11.16
C LEU A 59 13.24 1.00 12.44
N TYR A 60 14.41 0.34 12.47
CA TYR A 60 15.27 0.32 13.66
C TYR A 60 16.52 1.20 13.54
N CYS A 61 17.18 1.19 12.38
CA CYS A 61 18.49 1.83 12.21
C CYS A 61 18.43 3.17 11.47
N GLY A 62 17.26 3.54 10.94
CA GLY A 62 17.05 4.78 10.21
C GLY A 62 17.90 4.95 8.97
N CYS A 63 18.24 3.85 8.31
CA CYS A 63 19.03 3.87 7.08
C CYS A 63 18.14 4.07 5.85
N GLU A 64 18.67 4.70 4.81
CA GLU A 64 18.06 4.65 3.49
C GLU A 64 18.21 3.26 2.86
N TRP A 65 17.36 2.96 1.88
CA TRP A 65 17.45 1.71 1.12
C TRP A 65 17.04 1.89 -0.34
N ASN A 66 17.48 0.95 -1.17
CA ASN A 66 17.16 0.91 -2.59
C ASN A 66 16.27 -0.31 -2.89
N TRP A 67 15.12 -0.09 -3.53
CA TRP A 67 14.24 -1.16 -3.96
C TRP A 67 14.94 -2.10 -4.96
N ARG A 68 14.98 -3.41 -4.65
CA ARG A 68 15.56 -4.45 -5.51
C ARG A 68 14.88 -5.80 -5.31
N GLY A 69 14.57 -6.47 -6.43
CA GLY A 69 14.05 -7.83 -6.43
C GLY A 69 12.70 -8.00 -5.73
N ARG A 70 12.42 -9.22 -5.27
CA ARG A 70 11.21 -9.59 -4.50
C ARG A 70 11.29 -9.25 -3.01
N SER A 71 12.48 -8.90 -2.49
CA SER A 71 12.65 -8.45 -1.10
C SER A 71 12.27 -6.97 -0.95
N GLY A 72 12.39 -6.43 0.26
CA GLY A 72 12.19 -5.01 0.52
C GLY A 72 13.30 -4.09 -0.02
N GLY A 73 14.30 -4.64 -0.74
CA GLY A 73 15.46 -3.90 -1.24
C GLY A 73 16.77 -4.17 -0.49
N VAL A 74 17.70 -3.22 -0.62
CA VAL A 74 19.09 -3.28 -0.11
C VAL A 74 19.37 -1.99 0.67
N VAL A 75 19.88 -2.12 1.89
CA VAL A 75 20.21 -0.98 2.77
C VAL A 75 21.46 -0.25 2.29
N ASP A 76 21.49 1.10 2.35
CA ASP A 76 22.77 1.83 2.24
C ASP A 76 23.42 1.97 3.61
N ALA A 77 24.26 1.00 3.94
CA ALA A 77 24.94 0.95 5.23
C ALA A 77 25.95 2.08 5.44
N ARG A 78 26.48 2.69 4.36
CA ARG A 78 27.54 3.70 4.47
C ARG A 78 27.01 5.03 4.97
N GLU A 79 25.79 5.37 4.59
CA GLU A 79 25.15 6.63 4.95
C GLU A 79 24.77 6.70 6.44
N CYS A 80 24.23 5.60 6.98
CA CYS A 80 23.79 5.53 8.38
C CYS A 80 24.83 4.91 9.34
N GLY A 81 25.96 4.40 8.83
CA GLY A 81 26.99 3.74 9.65
C GLY A 81 26.61 2.34 10.16
N TYR A 82 25.60 1.71 9.55
CA TYR A 82 25.18 0.35 9.92
C TYR A 82 26.29 -0.67 9.69
N GLN A 83 26.51 -1.56 10.66
CA GLN A 83 27.53 -2.61 10.60
C GLN A 83 26.92 -3.99 10.75
N VAL A 84 27.18 -4.85 9.77
CA VAL A 84 26.75 -6.25 9.82
C VAL A 84 27.53 -6.99 10.90
N ARG A 85 26.81 -7.57 11.87
CA ARG A 85 27.43 -8.35 12.95
C ARG A 85 28.00 -9.70 12.52
N LYS A 86 27.26 -10.50 11.74
CA LYS A 86 27.64 -11.90 11.40
C LYS A 86 27.13 -12.39 10.04
N GLN A 87 25.89 -12.07 9.68
CA GLN A 87 25.26 -12.59 8.46
C GLN A 87 25.23 -11.52 7.36
N LYS A 88 26.29 -11.43 6.54
CA LYS A 88 26.40 -10.43 5.47
C LYS A 88 25.24 -10.46 4.48
N ILE A 89 24.87 -11.64 4.00
CA ILE A 89 23.78 -11.78 3.01
C ILE A 89 22.44 -11.29 3.57
N ARG A 90 22.18 -11.50 4.86
CA ARG A 90 20.95 -11.02 5.52
C ARG A 90 21.03 -9.52 5.81
N GLY A 91 22.16 -9.07 6.35
CA GLY A 91 22.38 -7.67 6.72
C GLY A 91 22.40 -6.72 5.52
N ASP A 92 22.70 -7.22 4.32
CA ASP A 92 22.69 -6.41 3.09
C ASP A 92 21.28 -6.20 2.50
N ARG A 93 20.23 -6.93 2.95
CA ARG A 93 18.86 -6.82 2.39
C ARG A 93 17.82 -6.34 3.41
N ILE A 94 16.75 -5.74 2.91
CA ILE A 94 15.57 -5.37 3.70
C ILE A 94 14.64 -6.58 3.83
N GLU A 95 14.22 -6.85 5.07
CA GLU A 95 13.22 -7.84 5.45
C GLU A 95 12.00 -7.14 6.05
N TYR A 96 10.83 -7.76 5.92
CA TYR A 96 9.59 -7.25 6.50
C TYR A 96 9.44 -7.80 7.91
N GLU A 97 9.29 -6.90 8.88
CA GLU A 97 9.22 -7.23 10.31
C GLU A 97 7.77 -7.25 10.80
N HIS A 98 7.41 -8.26 11.60
CA HIS A 98 6.18 -8.24 12.38
C HIS A 98 6.49 -7.66 13.76
N VAL A 99 6.09 -6.40 13.99
CA VAL A 99 6.45 -5.67 15.22
C VAL A 99 5.69 -6.18 16.46
N LEU A 100 4.42 -6.55 16.28
CA LEU A 100 3.55 -7.10 17.32
C LEU A 100 2.92 -8.39 16.79
N CYS A 101 3.03 -9.47 17.57
CA CYS A 101 2.57 -10.81 17.23
C CYS A 101 1.48 -11.27 18.18
#